data_AF-A0A8T3RYF8-F1
#
_entry.id   AF-A0A8T3RYF8-F1
#
_cell.length_a   1.000
_cell.length_b   1.000
_cell.length_c   1.000
_cell.angle_alpha   90.00
_cell.angle_beta   90.00
_cell.angle_gamma   90.00
#
_symmetry.space_group_name_H-M   'P 1'
#
loop_
_entity.id
_entity.type
_entity.pdbx_description
1 polymer ?
#
loop_
_entity_poly.entity_id
_entity_poly.type
_entity_poly.pdbx_seq_one_letter_code
_entity_poly.pdbx_strand_id
1 'polypeptide(L)' 'MILYSRRGCHLCDELLEDLEALGRGIDLDIIDVDSDPALVSRYGDRVPVLVN' A
#
# COMPACT_ATOMS: atom_id res chain seq x y z
N MET A 1 6.33 1.16 8.73
CA MET A 1 6.10 1.78 7.41
C MET A 1 4.66 1.54 7.00
N ILE A 2 4.08 2.42 6.18
CA ILE A 2 2.69 2.26 5.71
C ILE A 2 2.69 2.07 4.19
N LEU A 3 2.00 1.03 3.73
CA LEU A 3 1.61 0.83 2.34
C LEU A 3 0.14 1.22 2.19
N TYR A 4 -0.13 2.33 1.51
CA TYR A 4 -1.48 2.63 1.06
C TYR A 4 -1.78 1.84 -0.21
N SER A 5 -2.82 1.01 -0.16
CA SER A 5 -3.22 0.09 -1.22
C SER A 5 -4.71 0.24 -1.57
N ARG A 6 -5.19 -0.52 -2.56
CA ARG A 6 -6.59 -0.61 -2.95
C ARG A 6 -6.94 -2.05 -3.31
N ARG A 7 -8.15 -2.51 -3.01
CA ARG A 7 -8.60 -3.85 -3.42
C ARG A 7 -8.70 -3.97 -4.94
N GLY A 8 -8.18 -5.08 -5.49
CA GLY A 8 -8.17 -5.32 -6.94
C GLY A 8 -7.13 -4.50 -7.71
N CYS A 9 -6.14 -3.95 -7.01
CA CYS A 9 -5.02 -3.22 -7.59
C CYS A 9 -3.86 -4.18 -7.85
N HIS A 10 -3.66 -4.58 -9.10
CA HIS A 10 -2.59 -5.52 -9.48
C HIS A 10 -1.19 -5.05 -9.03
N LEU A 11 -0.89 -3.76 -9.21
CA LEU A 11 0.39 -3.17 -8.80
C LEU A 11 0.60 -3.21 -7.27
N CYS A 12 -0.49 -3.16 -6.51
CA CYS A 12 -0.43 -3.22 -5.06
C CYS A 12 -0.10 -4.65 -4.59
N ASP A 13 -0.64 -5.66 -5.29
CA ASP A 13 -0.35 -7.07 -5.04
C ASP A 13 1.11 -7.38 -5.38
N GLU A 14 1.60 -6.94 -6.55
CA GLU A 14 3.00 -7.11 -6.97
C GLU A 14 3.99 -6.49 -5.98
N LEU A 15 3.74 -5.25 -5.53
CA LEU A 15 4.61 -4.59 -4.56
C LEU A 15 4.62 -5.31 -3.21
N LEU A 16 3.48 -5.86 -2.78
CA LEU A 16 3.42 -6.62 -1.54
C LEU A 16 4.24 -7.91 -1.64
N GLU A 17 4.14 -8.64 -2.76
CA GLU A 17 4.96 -9.83 -3.02
C GLU A 17 6.46 -9.50 -3.01
N ASP A 18 6.87 -8.40 -3.64
CA ASP A 18 8.26 -7.93 -3.64
C ASP A 18 8.76 -7.59 -2.23
N LEU A 19 7.92 -6.91 -1.41
CA LEU A 19 8.26 -6.56 -0.04
C LEU A 19 8.38 -7.79 0.88
N GLU A 20 7.50 -8.78 0.70
CA GLU A 20 7.58 -10.06 1.40
C GLU A 20 8.84 -10.85 1.02
N ALA A 21 9.24 -10.79 -0.26
CA ALA A 21 10.44 -11.46 -0.77
C ALA A 21 11.75 -10.87 -0.22
N LEU A 22 11.78 -9.59 0.13
CA LEU A 22 12.93 -8.93 0.76
C LEU A 22 13.25 -9.48 2.16
N GLY A 23 12.34 -10.27 2.74
CA GLY A 23 12.58 -11.06 3.95
C GLY A 23 12.00 -10.47 5.23
N ARG A 24 12.24 -11.17 6.34
CA ARG A 24 11.63 -10.89 7.65
C ARG A 24 12.30 -9.67 8.29
N GLY A 25 11.55 -8.57 8.48
CA GLY A 25 12.03 -7.40 9.21
C GLY A 25 11.33 -6.07 8.88
N ILE A 26 10.51 -6.02 7.83
CA ILE A 26 9.73 -4.82 7.52
C ILE A 26 8.44 -4.86 8.34
N ASP A 27 8.33 -3.97 9.33
CA ASP A 27 7.08 -3.70 10.02
C ASP A 27 6.22 -2.82 9.10
N LEU A 28 5.32 -3.47 8.36
CA LEU A 28 4.51 -2.87 7.29
C LEU A 28 3.03 -2.92 7.66
N ASP A 29 2.42 -1.74 7.83
CA ASP A 29 0.98 -1.59 7.93
C ASP A 29 0.39 -1.35 6.55
N ILE A 30 -0.62 -2.15 6.18
CA ILE A 30 -1.33 -2.01 4.91
C ILE A 30 -2.67 -1.32 5.19
N ILE A 31 -2.90 -0.17 4.55
CA ILE A 31 -4.11 0.62 4.73
C ILE A 31 -4.83 0.74 3.39
N ASP A 32 -6.11 0.36 3.36
CA ASP A 32 -6.98 0.58 2.20
C ASP A 32 -7.25 2.08 2.03
N VAL A 33 -6.80 2.65 0.91
CA VAL A 33 -6.96 4.06 0.59
C VAL A 33 -8.44 4.46 0.48
N ASP A 34 -9.33 3.52 0.14
CA ASP A 34 -10.76 3.78 -0.02
C ASP A 34 -11.52 3.80 1.31
N SER A 35 -10.84 3.50 2.43
CA SER A 35 -11.43 3.54 3.77
C SER A 35 -11.62 4.96 4.33
N ASP A 36 -10.93 5.95 3.78
CA ASP A 36 -10.99 7.36 4.21
C ASP A 36 -10.96 8.31 3.00
N PRO A 37 -11.97 9.18 2.81
CA PRO A 37 -11.98 10.18 1.75
C PRO A 37 -10.74 11.08 1.69
N ALA A 38 -10.11 11.36 2.83
CA ALA A 38 -8.88 12.13 2.88
C ALA A 38 -7.70 11.36 2.26
N LEU A 39 -7.64 10.04 2.45
CA LEU A 39 -6.65 9.18 1.82
C LEU A 39 -6.91 9.05 0.31
N VAL A 40 -8.16 8.90 -0.11
CA VAL A 40 -8.53 8.92 -1.55
C VAL A 40 -8.04 10.20 -2.22
N SER A 41 -8.32 11.36 -1.63
CA SER A 41 -7.88 12.66 -2.18
C SER A 41 -6.36 12.77 -2.28
N ARG A 42 -5.63 12.17 -1.34
CA ARG A 42 -4.17 12.28 -1.26
C ARG A 42 -3.43 11.27 -2.14
N TYR A 43 -3.90 10.02 -2.17
CA TYR A 43 -3.18 8.87 -2.71
C TYR A 43 -4.00 8.03 -3.70
N GLY A 44 -5.31 8.27 -3.88
CA GLY A 44 -6.21 7.36 -4.60
C GLY A 44 -5.80 7.02 -6.04
N ASP A 45 -5.17 7.95 -6.76
CA ASP A 45 -4.65 7.75 -8.13
C ASP A 45 -3.17 7.38 -8.17
N ARG A 46 -2.55 7.23 -7.00
CA ARG A 46 -1.09 7.01 -6.83
C ARG A 46 -0.78 5.69 -6.16
N VAL A 47 -1.79 4.95 -5.68
CA VAL A 47 -1.58 3.64 -5.08
C VAL A 47 -0.95 2.68 -6.10
N PRO A 48 0.01 1.84 -5.68
CA PRO A 48 0.53 1.72 -4.31
C PRO A 48 1.48 2.88 -3.87
N VAL A 49 1.39 3.30 -2.61
CA VAL A 49 2.30 4.31 -2.01
C VAL A 49 2.92 3.81 -0.71
N LEU A 50 4.25 3.84 -0.62
CA LEU A 50 5.00 3.59 0.62
C LEU A 50 5.35 4.90 1.34
N VAL A 51 5.07 4.96 2.64
CA VAL A 51 5.38 6.10 3.51
C VAL A 51 6.09 5.62 4.77
N ASN A 52 7.08 6.38 5.24
CA ASN A 52 7.80 6.17 6.50
C ASN A 52 7.19 7.00 7.64
#